data_AF-A0A3D2VUX2-F1
#
_entry.id   AF-A0A3D2VUX2-F1
#
_cell.length_a   1.000
_cell.length_b   1.000
_cell.length_c   1.000
_cell.angle_alpha   90.00
_cell.angle_beta   90.00
_cell.angle_gamma   90.00
#
_symmetry.space_group_name_H-M   'P 1'
#
loop_
_entity.id
_entity.type
_entity.pdbx_description
1 polymer ?
#
loop_
_entity_poly.entity_id
_entity_poly.type
_entity_poly.pdbx_seq_one_letter_code
_entity_poly.pdbx_strand_id
1 'polypeptide(L)'
;KKMTIWGNHSSTQYPDIGQCTVKGKAATSLVDQSWYRNTFIPDVQQRGAAIIKARGASSAASAASSAIDHMRDWALGTPEGDWVSMSVPADGSYGIGEGVIYSYPCVCKNGDYQIVKDLPIDEFSREKMKATEQELREERASIEDLLKAK
;
A
#
# COMPACT_ATOMS: atom_id res chain seq x y z
N LYS A 1 13.14 -3.01 -4.55
CA LYS A 1 12.30 -4.21 -4.79
C LYS A 1 11.55 -4.52 -3.51
N LYS A 2 10.41 -5.21 -3.59
CA LYS A 2 9.60 -5.68 -2.48
C LYS A 2 9.12 -4.55 -1.57
N MET A 3 8.80 -3.41 -2.18
CA MET A 3 8.19 -2.29 -1.49
C MET A 3 6.69 -2.55 -1.36
N THR A 4 6.14 -2.32 -0.18
CA THR A 4 4.73 -2.59 0.09
C THR A 4 4.09 -1.38 0.74
N ILE A 5 2.95 -0.95 0.21
CA ILE A 5 2.01 -0.07 0.89
C ILE A 5 0.83 -0.93 1.33
N TRP A 6 0.56 -0.98 2.62
CA TRP A 6 -0.60 -1.67 3.17
C TRP A 6 -1.76 -0.71 3.41
N GLY A 7 -2.98 -1.20 3.20
CA GLY A 7 -4.20 -0.54 3.65
C GLY A 7 -4.80 0.48 2.70
N ASN A 8 -5.30 1.57 3.27
CA ASN A 8 -6.04 2.60 2.56
C ASN A 8 -5.10 3.50 1.73
N HIS A 9 -5.66 4.20 0.74
CA HIS A 9 -5.01 5.34 0.10
C HIS A 9 -5.33 6.63 0.86
N SER A 10 -4.81 6.76 2.07
CA SER A 10 -5.07 7.88 2.98
C SER A 10 -3.84 8.27 3.79
N SER A 11 -4.01 9.07 4.84
CA SER A 11 -2.97 9.35 5.84
C SER A 11 -2.66 8.15 6.74
N THR A 12 -3.51 7.11 6.77
CA THR A 12 -3.23 5.88 7.53
C THR A 12 -2.44 4.85 6.75
N GLN A 13 -2.22 5.05 5.44
CA GLN A 13 -1.46 4.12 4.59
C GLN A 13 -0.12 3.76 5.26
N TYR A 14 0.26 2.49 5.18
CA TYR A 14 1.46 1.99 5.84
C TYR A 14 2.54 1.59 4.82
N PRO A 15 3.58 2.45 4.62
CA PRO A 15 4.71 2.09 3.78
C PRO A 15 5.68 1.19 4.57
N ASP A 16 5.69 -0.08 4.20
CA ASP A 16 6.44 -1.15 4.85
C ASP A 16 7.76 -1.44 4.11
N ILE A 17 8.86 -1.33 4.85
CA ILE A 17 10.20 -1.63 4.36
C ILE A 17 10.76 -2.97 4.87
N GLY A 18 9.98 -3.73 5.66
CA GLY A 18 10.42 -4.96 6.32
C GLY A 18 10.91 -6.04 5.36
N GLN A 19 10.28 -6.14 4.18
CA GLN A 19 10.70 -7.03 3.09
C GLN A 19 11.47 -6.32 1.97
N CYS A 20 11.54 -4.99 2.03
CA CYS A 20 12.11 -4.18 0.97
C CYS A 20 13.62 -4.41 0.86
N THR A 21 14.11 -4.45 -0.38
CA THR A 21 15.55 -4.54 -0.65
C THR A 21 16.03 -3.42 -1.58
N VAL A 22 17.24 -2.93 -1.28
CA VAL A 22 17.98 -1.92 -2.03
C VAL A 22 19.30 -2.54 -2.48
N LYS A 23 19.47 -2.74 -3.79
CA LYS A 23 20.63 -3.43 -4.37
C LYS A 23 20.92 -4.79 -3.68
N GLY A 24 19.86 -5.54 -3.37
CA GLY A 24 19.93 -6.85 -2.72
C GLY A 24 20.16 -6.83 -1.20
N LYS A 25 20.36 -5.66 -0.58
CA LYS A 25 20.44 -5.53 0.88
C LYS A 25 19.09 -5.19 1.47
N ALA A 26 18.77 -5.71 2.65
CA ALA A 26 17.55 -5.36 3.37
C ALA A 26 17.50 -3.85 3.65
N ALA A 27 16.39 -3.19 3.34
CA ALA A 27 16.25 -1.75 3.55
C ALA A 27 16.38 -1.40 5.04
N THR A 28 15.84 -2.25 5.93
CA THR A 28 15.93 -2.13 7.39
C THR A 28 17.35 -2.15 7.94
N SER A 29 18.33 -2.70 7.21
CA SER A 29 19.74 -2.67 7.62
C SER A 29 20.49 -1.44 7.09
N LEU A 30 19.85 -0.59 6.31
CA LEU A 30 20.46 0.59 5.66
C LEU A 30 19.98 1.91 6.25
N VAL A 31 18.94 1.88 7.07
CA VAL A 31 18.32 3.06 7.66
C VAL A 31 18.01 2.83 9.13
N ASP A 32 18.05 3.89 9.91
CA ASP A 32 17.69 3.82 11.32
C ASP A 32 16.17 3.61 11.48
N GLN A 33 15.79 2.80 12.48
CA GLN A 33 14.38 2.60 12.85
C GLN A 33 13.68 3.94 13.19
N SER A 34 14.39 4.88 13.84
CA SER A 34 13.83 6.19 14.16
C SER A 34 13.51 6.99 12.88
N TRP A 35 14.42 7.01 11.91
CA TRP A 35 14.17 7.66 10.62
C TRP A 35 13.00 7.01 9.89
N TYR A 36 12.94 5.68 9.88
CA TYR A 36 11.83 4.96 9.26
C TYR A 36 10.48 5.38 9.85
N ARG A 37 10.35 5.33 11.17
CA ARG A 37 9.07 5.58 11.87
C ARG A 37 8.68 7.06 11.91
N ASN A 38 9.64 7.94 12.14
CA ASN A 38 9.39 9.35 12.44
C ASN A 38 9.61 10.27 11.23
N THR A 39 10.18 9.78 10.14
CA THR A 39 10.45 10.58 8.93
C THR A 39 9.89 9.92 7.69
N PHE A 40 10.33 8.70 7.36
CA PHE A 40 9.93 8.05 6.10
C PHE A 40 8.42 7.82 6.01
N ILE A 41 7.80 7.21 7.04
CA ILE A 41 6.34 6.98 7.03
C ILE A 41 5.57 8.31 6.90
N PRO A 42 5.81 9.34 7.75
CA PRO A 42 5.16 10.64 7.60
C PRO A 42 5.41 11.32 6.24
N ASP A 43 6.64 11.28 5.73
CA ASP A 43 7.00 11.94 4.47
C ASP A 43 6.27 11.32 3.27
N VAL A 44 6.11 9.99 3.26
CA VAL A 44 5.32 9.29 2.23
C VAL A 44 3.83 9.68 2.36
N GLN A 45 3.27 9.61 3.56
CA GLN A 45 1.86 9.96 3.83
C GLN A 45 1.55 11.41 3.43
N GLN A 46 2.48 12.33 3.66
CA GLN A 46 2.30 13.77 3.41
C GLN A 46 2.81 14.23 2.05
N ARG A 47 3.26 13.31 1.17
CA ARG A 47 3.92 13.67 -0.08
C ARG A 47 3.02 14.49 -1.00
N GLY A 48 1.72 14.16 -1.09
CA GLY A 48 0.75 14.90 -1.90
C GLY A 48 0.63 16.36 -1.47
N ALA A 49 0.50 16.61 -0.17
CA ALA A 49 0.43 17.95 0.40
C ALA A 49 1.72 18.75 0.15
N ALA A 50 2.88 18.11 0.26
CA ALA A 50 4.17 18.73 -0.04
C ALA A 50 4.26 19.19 -1.51
N ILE A 51 3.76 18.39 -2.45
CA ILE A 51 3.72 18.76 -3.87
C ILE A 51 2.78 19.94 -4.11
N ILE A 52 1.59 19.93 -3.51
CA ILE A 52 0.63 21.05 -3.62
C ILE A 52 1.26 22.34 -3.10
N LYS A 53 1.90 22.29 -1.93
CA LYS A 53 2.59 23.46 -1.34
C LYS A 53 3.71 23.98 -2.24
N ALA A 54 4.47 23.10 -2.87
CA ALA A 54 5.61 23.49 -3.71
C ALA A 54 5.19 24.00 -5.10
N ARG A 55 4.12 23.44 -5.69
CA ARG A 55 3.73 23.72 -7.08
C ARG A 55 2.47 24.57 -7.22
N GLY A 56 1.69 24.74 -6.15
CA GLY A 56 0.34 25.32 -6.21
C GLY A 56 -0.67 24.45 -6.96
N ALA A 57 -0.31 23.21 -7.29
CA ALA A 57 -1.11 22.29 -8.09
C ALA A 57 -0.90 20.85 -7.62
N SER A 58 -1.87 19.98 -7.92
CA SER A 58 -1.82 18.57 -7.56
C SER A 58 -0.69 17.81 -8.26
N SER A 59 -0.38 16.63 -7.74
CA SER A 59 0.58 15.66 -8.28
C SER A 59 0.03 14.88 -9.48
N ALA A 60 -0.75 15.53 -10.35
CA ALA A 60 -1.47 14.89 -11.46
C ALA A 60 -0.56 14.05 -12.39
N ALA A 61 0.62 14.55 -12.75
CA ALA A 61 1.54 13.85 -13.65
C ALA A 61 2.06 12.53 -13.03
N SER A 62 2.46 12.55 -11.75
CA SER A 62 2.90 11.33 -11.06
C SER A 62 1.76 10.37 -10.78
N ALA A 63 0.55 10.89 -10.51
CA ALA A 63 -0.65 10.06 -10.35
C ALA A 63 -1.04 9.34 -11.66
N ALA A 64 -0.93 10.04 -12.80
CA ALA A 64 -1.13 9.44 -14.11
C ALA A 64 -0.07 8.35 -14.40
N SER A 65 1.20 8.62 -14.08
CA SER A 65 2.26 7.61 -14.18
C SER A 65 1.97 6.37 -13.34
N SER A 66 1.56 6.55 -12.07
CA SER A 66 1.25 5.40 -11.21
C SER A 66 0.04 4.60 -11.68
N ALA A 67 -0.96 5.26 -12.28
CA ALA A 67 -2.10 4.56 -12.89
C ALA A 67 -1.67 3.73 -14.12
N ILE A 68 -0.79 4.28 -14.97
CA ILE A 68 -0.22 3.56 -16.11
C ILE A 68 0.61 2.37 -15.63
N ASP A 69 1.48 2.57 -14.64
CA ASP A 69 2.31 1.51 -14.07
C ASP A 69 1.45 0.41 -13.47
N HIS A 70 0.40 0.76 -12.70
CA HIS A 70 -0.53 -0.20 -12.13
C HIS A 70 -1.20 -1.07 -13.20
N MET A 71 -1.76 -0.45 -14.24
CA MET A 71 -2.40 -1.19 -15.33
C MET A 71 -1.42 -2.03 -16.13
N ARG A 72 -0.21 -1.51 -16.39
CA ARG A 72 0.87 -2.25 -17.07
C ARG A 72 1.24 -3.49 -16.28
N ASP A 73 1.52 -3.34 -14.99
CA ASP A 73 2.01 -4.43 -14.17
C ASP A 73 0.92 -5.49 -13.98
N TRP A 74 -0.35 -5.09 -13.83
CA TRP A 74 -1.47 -6.02 -13.84
C TRP A 74 -1.59 -6.78 -15.18
N ALA A 75 -1.64 -6.08 -16.31
CA ALA A 75 -1.85 -6.70 -17.61
C ALA A 75 -0.66 -7.57 -18.08
N LEU A 76 0.57 -7.07 -17.89
CA LEU A 76 1.78 -7.65 -18.46
C LEU A 76 2.60 -8.47 -17.44
N GLY A 77 2.33 -8.30 -16.15
CA GLY A 77 2.98 -9.00 -15.06
C GLY A 77 4.04 -8.17 -14.32
N THR A 78 4.33 -8.60 -13.08
CA THR A 78 5.37 -7.99 -12.24
C THR A 78 6.76 -8.55 -12.56
N PRO A 79 7.84 -7.79 -12.31
CA PRO A 79 9.21 -8.31 -12.45
C PRO A 79 9.47 -9.55 -11.59
N GLU A 80 10.29 -10.47 -12.10
CA GLU A 80 10.66 -11.69 -11.37
C GLU A 80 11.35 -11.38 -10.03
N GLY A 81 10.90 -12.06 -8.97
CA GLY A 81 11.39 -11.87 -7.61
C GLY A 81 10.99 -10.54 -6.97
N ASP A 82 10.03 -9.82 -7.56
CA ASP A 82 9.49 -8.55 -7.07
C ASP A 82 7.95 -8.57 -7.05
N TRP A 83 7.34 -7.57 -6.42
CA TRP A 83 5.89 -7.35 -6.36
C TRP A 83 5.55 -5.86 -6.40
N VAL A 84 4.27 -5.55 -6.60
CA VAL A 84 3.74 -4.19 -6.53
C VAL A 84 2.68 -4.10 -5.45
N SER A 85 2.29 -2.89 -5.05
CA SER A 85 1.16 -2.68 -4.13
C SER A 85 -0.12 -2.47 -4.93
N MET A 86 -1.17 -3.23 -4.62
CA MET A 86 -2.48 -3.09 -5.26
C MET A 86 -3.59 -3.14 -4.21
N SER A 87 -4.51 -2.18 -4.31
CA SER A 87 -5.75 -2.15 -3.55
C SER A 87 -6.76 -3.11 -4.20
N VAL A 88 -7.01 -4.25 -3.55
CA VAL A 88 -7.87 -5.33 -4.05
C VAL A 88 -8.86 -5.77 -2.97
N PRO A 89 -9.96 -6.48 -3.30
CA PRO A 89 -10.88 -6.99 -2.30
C PRO A 89 -10.16 -7.85 -1.25
N ALA A 90 -10.34 -7.53 0.02
CA ALA A 90 -9.79 -8.32 1.12
C ALA A 90 -10.36 -9.75 1.07
N ASP A 91 -9.50 -10.75 1.25
CA ASP A 91 -9.82 -12.19 1.15
C ASP A 91 -9.50 -12.96 2.46
N GLY A 92 -9.31 -12.23 3.58
CA GLY A 92 -8.84 -12.81 4.84
C GLY A 92 -7.32 -12.84 5.00
N SER A 93 -6.55 -12.50 3.95
CA SER A 93 -5.08 -12.41 4.03
C SER A 93 -4.62 -11.52 5.17
N TYR A 94 -3.61 -11.99 5.89
CA TYR A 94 -3.01 -11.27 7.01
C TYR A 94 -3.98 -10.93 8.15
N GLY A 95 -5.14 -11.59 8.18
CA GLY A 95 -6.20 -11.35 9.17
C GLY A 95 -7.14 -10.20 8.80
N ILE A 96 -7.03 -9.65 7.59
CA ILE A 96 -7.90 -8.58 7.10
C ILE A 96 -9.14 -9.24 6.46
N GLY A 97 -10.24 -9.25 7.21
CA GLY A 97 -11.48 -9.89 6.77
C GLY A 97 -12.14 -9.20 5.57
N GLU A 98 -12.92 -9.96 4.80
CA GLU A 98 -13.61 -9.49 3.59
C GLU A 98 -14.50 -8.25 3.80
N GLY A 99 -14.88 -7.63 2.68
CA GLY A 99 -15.87 -6.54 2.63
C GLY A 99 -15.28 -5.14 2.47
N VAL A 100 -13.96 -5.00 2.40
CA VAL A 100 -13.24 -3.76 2.11
C VAL A 100 -12.26 -3.97 0.96
N ILE A 101 -11.87 -2.88 0.29
CA ILE A 101 -10.72 -2.86 -0.63
C ILE A 101 -9.50 -2.45 0.18
N TYR A 102 -8.45 -3.27 0.18
CA TYR A 102 -7.25 -3.06 1.01
C TYR A 102 -5.99 -3.26 0.15
N SER A 103 -4.96 -2.43 0.35
CA SER A 103 -3.69 -2.56 -0.39
C SER A 103 -2.82 -3.68 0.17
N TYR A 104 -2.38 -4.57 -0.72
CA TYR A 104 -1.50 -5.71 -0.43
C TYR A 104 -0.29 -5.72 -1.36
N PRO A 105 0.80 -6.42 -1.00
CA PRO A 105 1.80 -6.83 -1.96
C PRO A 105 1.21 -7.89 -2.90
N CYS A 106 1.24 -7.63 -4.21
CA CYS A 106 0.70 -8.50 -5.25
C CYS A 106 1.73 -8.79 -6.33
N VAL A 107 1.78 -10.04 -6.76
CA VAL A 107 2.45 -10.44 -8.01
C VAL A 107 1.42 -10.55 -9.11
N CYS A 108 1.76 -10.06 -10.30
CA CYS A 108 0.87 -10.10 -11.45
C CYS A 108 1.43 -11.02 -12.53
N LYS A 109 0.56 -11.76 -13.20
CA LYS A 109 0.91 -12.63 -14.33
C LYS A 109 -0.30 -12.84 -15.21
N ASN A 110 -0.12 -12.69 -16.53
CA ASN A 110 -1.16 -12.97 -17.54
C ASN A 110 -2.50 -12.24 -17.30
N GLY A 111 -2.46 -10.97 -16.87
CA GLY A 111 -3.68 -10.20 -16.60
C GLY A 111 -4.39 -10.55 -15.29
N ASP A 112 -3.76 -11.34 -14.42
CA ASP A 112 -4.28 -11.67 -13.10
C ASP A 112 -3.27 -11.28 -12.00
N TYR A 113 -3.75 -11.09 -10.78
CA TYR A 113 -2.94 -10.77 -9.61
C TYR A 113 -3.10 -11.84 -8.53
N GLN A 114 -2.06 -12.00 -7.72
CA GLN A 114 -2.09 -12.85 -6.53
C GLN A 114 -1.47 -12.08 -5.37
N ILE A 115 -2.19 -12.01 -4.25
CA ILE A 115 -1.65 -11.48 -2.99
C ILE A 115 -0.49 -12.39 -2.57
N VAL A 116 0.67 -11.79 -2.35
CA VAL A 116 1.83 -12.47 -1.76
C VAL A 116 1.46 -12.86 -0.34
N LYS A 117 1.54 -14.16 -0.01
CA LYS A 117 1.17 -14.70 1.30
C LYS A 117 2.40 -14.89 2.19
N ASP A 118 2.15 -15.15 3.47
CA ASP A 118 3.14 -15.61 4.46
C ASP A 118 4.35 -14.69 4.69
N LEU A 119 4.22 -13.39 4.41
CA LEU A 119 5.23 -12.42 4.81
C LEU A 119 5.26 -12.26 6.34
N PRO A 120 6.44 -12.22 6.98
CA PRO A 120 6.51 -12.01 8.42
C PRO A 120 6.10 -10.56 8.74
N ILE A 121 5.13 -10.44 9.64
CA ILE A 121 4.57 -9.16 10.11
C ILE A 121 4.94 -9.00 11.59
N ASP A 122 5.77 -8.00 11.91
CA ASP A 122 6.11 -7.67 13.28
C ASP A 122 4.99 -6.90 13.99
N GLU A 123 5.14 -6.67 15.30
CA GLU A 123 4.11 -6.02 16.12
C GLU A 123 3.81 -4.59 15.65
N PHE A 124 4.84 -3.82 15.28
CA PHE A 124 4.69 -2.46 14.78
C PHE A 124 3.91 -2.43 13.46
N SER A 125 4.25 -3.31 12.53
CA SER A 125 3.58 -3.46 11.25
C SER A 125 2.11 -3.85 11.46
N ARG A 126 1.86 -4.80 12.37
CA ARG A 126 0.50 -5.25 12.71
C ARG A 126 -0.35 -4.12 13.29
N GLU A 127 0.22 -3.28 14.14
CA GLU A 127 -0.47 -2.10 14.68
C GLU A 127 -0.86 -1.13 13.55
N LYS A 128 0.07 -0.82 12.63
CA LYS A 128 -0.21 0.08 11.50
C LYS A 128 -1.23 -0.50 10.53
N MET A 129 -1.14 -1.79 10.22
CA MET A 129 -2.12 -2.50 9.39
C MET A 129 -3.52 -2.48 10.00
N LYS A 130 -3.64 -2.68 11.32
CA LYS A 130 -4.93 -2.57 12.02
C LYS A 130 -5.49 -1.15 11.98
N ALA A 131 -4.66 -0.13 12.16
CA ALA A 131 -5.11 1.26 12.14
C ALA A 131 -5.70 1.65 10.78
N THR A 132 -5.06 1.23 9.68
CA THR A 132 -5.57 1.52 8.33
C THR A 132 -6.75 0.63 7.92
N GLU A 133 -6.80 -0.62 8.40
CA GLU A 133 -8.00 -1.47 8.27
C GLU A 133 -9.21 -0.84 8.98
N GLN A 134 -9.02 -0.35 10.19
CA GLN A 134 -10.08 0.28 10.98
C GLN A 134 -10.67 1.48 10.23
N GLU A 135 -9.83 2.35 9.67
CA GLU A 135 -10.29 3.49 8.86
C GLU A 135 -11.13 3.03 7.65
N LEU A 136 -10.68 2.01 6.90
CA LEU A 136 -11.44 1.47 5.77
C LEU A 136 -12.82 0.93 6.19
N ARG A 137 -12.89 0.29 7.37
CA ARG A 137 -14.16 -0.23 7.91
C ARG A 137 -15.08 0.91 8.34
N GLU A 138 -14.55 1.98 8.91
CA GLU A 138 -15.30 3.20 9.24
C GLU A 138 -15.81 3.91 7.98
N GLU A 139 -14.99 4.05 6.95
CA GLU A 139 -15.39 4.59 5.64
C GLU A 139 -16.53 3.75 5.05
N ARG A 140 -16.40 2.43 5.03
CA ARG A 140 -17.44 1.53 4.55
C ARG A 140 -18.73 1.70 5.35
N ALA A 141 -18.64 1.74 6.69
CA ALA A 141 -19.80 1.95 7.56
C ALA A 141 -20.52 3.28 7.24
N SER A 142 -19.75 4.34 6.94
CA SER A 142 -20.30 5.66 6.60
C SER A 142 -21.13 5.68 5.30
N ILE A 143 -20.92 4.71 4.41
CA ILE A 143 -21.63 4.59 3.14
C ILE A 143 -22.56 3.37 3.07
N GLU A 144 -22.79 2.66 4.19
CA GLU A 144 -23.55 1.40 4.18
C GLU A 144 -24.94 1.53 3.56
N ASP A 145 -25.63 2.65 3.80
CA ASP A 145 -26.95 2.88 3.24
C ASP A 145 -26.92 3.10 1.72
N LEU A 146 -25.80 3.55 1.17
CA LEU A 146 -25.59 3.64 -0.29
C LEU A 146 -25.27 2.26 -0.90
N LEU A 147 -24.72 1.33 -0.12
CA LEU A 147 -24.39 -0.03 -0.57
C LEU A 147 -25.62 -0.96 -0.60
N LYS A 148 -26.63 -0.69 0.25
CA LYS A 148 -27.89 -1.47 0.31
C LYS A 148 -28.83 -1.21 -0.88
N ALA A 149 -28.55 -0.21 -1.71
CA ALA A 149 -29.35 0.11 -2.88
C ALA A 149 -29.06 -0.85 -4.06
N LYS A 150 -29.49 -2.10 -3.94
CA LYS A 150 -29.74 -3.03 -5.06
C LYS A 150 -30.88 -3.99 -4.72
#